data_AF-A0A7V2K051-F1
#
_entry.id   AF-A0A7V2K051-F1
#
_cell.length_a   1.000
_cell.length_b   1.000
_cell.length_c   1.000
_cell.angle_alpha   90.00
_cell.angle_beta   90.00
_cell.angle_gamma   90.00
#
_symmetry.space_group_name_H-M   'P 1'
#
loop_
_entity.id
_entity.type
_entity.pdbx_description
1 polymer ?
#
loop_
_entity_poly.entity_id
_entity_poly.type
_entity_poly.pdbx_seq_one_letter_code
_entity_poly.pdbx_strand_id
1 'polypeptide(L)'
;MKKILVLFLLFLPFLLGAQNIRLWDNFCTSALVPNEDILINVDIDSFSVDSCETMLFYSTDDQQNWTNLDMQPLFLPGFMNTLSTSLGLPGSGMFHYGLQSNISAWLDTLFLNVYLSMTPENSSDLFPAPDNYMIELCQEETGDNTGGSFLDLTEFWGSYSDDTFYFTLNNNDTEWPLYETFPFLPPWYVYIVGLINPETEDSVGFALVYADIPSFAGYPGLQTGLYKGDITDSSYTQIGNIQSQISNGKLYMACDIDDLTSDPQFGPWPNIYGCLGIDAVTVTININPLFEINDSTPPVLFYPTHEERTVGVNAPPTLSELLYSSDRDSLTFSIIYTDGDNNLPTIRKLLIDDSVEIPMIPLDHSYASGSVFECTIPSTQITSHAQAEFSDGEYIEQSNIAYITSVDPQVHTHSLMIYPNPVHSHTSINFSTREQLVEPRIVITNIKGQIVASHLLKQTESGEFSYEWNGMGKDGMPLASGLYLCNVYDKDKLITSKKLILMR
;
A
#
# COMPACT_ATOMS: atom_id res chain seq x y z
N MET A 1 36.46 11.48 15.74
CA MET A 1 36.78 11.62 14.29
C MET A 1 36.38 10.39 13.46
N LYS A 2 35.35 9.62 13.87
CA LYS A 2 34.76 8.49 13.13
C LYS A 2 33.24 8.38 13.42
N LYS A 3 32.63 9.49 13.81
CA LYS A 3 31.25 9.61 14.29
C LYS A 3 30.71 11.00 13.93
N ILE A 4 31.04 11.47 12.74
CA ILE A 4 30.43 12.67 12.16
C ILE A 4 29.67 12.09 10.99
N LEU A 5 28.35 12.02 11.12
CA LEU A 5 27.41 11.44 10.17
C LEU A 5 27.26 9.91 10.14
N VAL A 6 26.60 9.40 11.19
CA VAL A 6 25.52 8.40 11.02
C VAL A 6 24.20 9.19 11.04
N LEU A 7 24.07 10.13 10.11
CA LEU A 7 23.03 11.17 10.18
C LEU A 7 22.21 11.26 8.89
N PHE A 8 22.19 10.16 8.12
CA PHE A 8 21.34 10.09 6.93
C PHE A 8 20.39 8.91 6.91
N LEU A 9 20.59 7.85 7.69
CA LEU A 9 19.56 6.83 7.87
C LEU A 9 19.69 6.15 9.24
N LEU A 10 18.97 6.61 10.25
CA LEU A 10 18.91 5.85 11.51
C LEU A 10 17.76 4.84 11.56
N PHE A 11 16.73 4.97 10.72
CA PHE A 11 15.55 4.10 10.80
C PHE A 11 15.13 3.43 9.49
N LEU A 12 15.38 4.05 8.34
CA LEU A 12 14.86 3.59 7.05
C LEU A 12 15.48 2.34 6.40
N PRO A 13 16.79 2.04 6.48
CA PRO A 13 17.33 0.84 5.85
C PRO A 13 16.82 -0.44 6.52
N PHE A 14 16.37 -0.35 7.77
CA PHE A 14 15.69 -1.45 8.46
C PHE A 14 14.24 -1.64 7.98
N LEU A 15 13.55 -0.57 7.54
CA LEU A 15 12.22 -0.65 6.92
C LEU A 15 12.28 -1.28 5.52
N LEU A 16 13.34 -0.99 4.76
CA LEU A 16 13.48 -1.41 3.36
C LEU A 16 14.06 -2.83 3.22
N GLY A 17 14.88 -3.27 4.17
CA GLY A 17 15.49 -4.61 4.18
C GLY A 17 14.52 -5.76 4.51
N ALA A 18 13.30 -5.45 4.96
CA ALA A 18 12.30 -6.44 5.35
C ALA A 18 10.88 -5.98 4.98
N GLN A 19 10.32 -6.58 3.92
CA GLN A 19 8.90 -6.55 3.51
C GLN A 19 8.49 -5.51 2.45
N ASN A 20 7.41 -5.83 1.73
CA ASN A 20 6.86 -5.03 0.64
C ASN A 20 6.53 -3.61 1.12
N ILE A 21 7.27 -2.61 0.64
CA ILE A 21 7.07 -1.17 0.90
C ILE A 21 5.74 -0.65 0.33
N ARG A 22 5.05 -1.48 -0.47
CA ARG A 22 3.78 -1.15 -1.10
C ARG A 22 2.62 -1.50 -0.17
N LEU A 23 2.19 -0.52 0.61
CA LEU A 23 1.02 -0.65 1.50
C LEU A 23 -0.31 -0.60 0.73
N TRP A 24 -0.41 0.36 -0.19
CA TRP A 24 -1.63 0.62 -0.95
C TRP A 24 -1.61 -0.10 -2.29
N ASP A 25 -2.66 -0.84 -2.55
CA ASP A 25 -2.93 -1.48 -3.84
C ASP A 25 -4.37 -1.16 -4.28
N ASN A 26 -4.59 -1.23 -5.60
CA ASN A 26 -5.91 -1.05 -6.23
C ASN A 26 -6.71 0.18 -5.73
N PHE A 27 -6.04 1.32 -5.53
CA PHE A 27 -6.71 2.56 -5.19
C PHE A 27 -7.66 2.99 -6.32
N CYS A 28 -8.95 3.08 -6.02
CA CYS A 28 -9.98 3.29 -7.02
C CYS A 28 -11.19 4.04 -6.46
N THR A 29 -12.01 4.56 -7.36
CA THR A 29 -13.26 5.27 -7.04
C THR A 29 -14.41 4.69 -7.85
N SER A 30 -15.66 4.93 -7.46
CA SER A 30 -16.79 4.79 -8.38
C SER A 30 -16.75 5.91 -9.43
N ALA A 31 -17.62 5.86 -10.43
CA ALA A 31 -17.79 6.96 -11.38
C ALA A 31 -18.01 8.30 -10.66
N LEU A 32 -17.34 9.37 -11.13
CA LEU A 32 -17.41 10.72 -10.53
C LEU A 32 -18.65 11.46 -11.02
N VAL A 33 -19.83 11.01 -10.57
CA VAL A 33 -21.11 11.59 -10.98
C VAL A 33 -21.32 12.96 -10.33
N PRO A 34 -21.64 14.02 -11.11
CA PRO A 34 -21.87 15.36 -10.58
C PRO A 34 -22.96 15.46 -9.51
N ASN A 35 -22.63 16.06 -8.36
CA ASN A 35 -23.53 16.25 -7.21
C ASN A 35 -24.05 14.96 -6.55
N GLU A 36 -23.37 13.84 -6.75
CA GLU A 36 -23.67 12.56 -6.09
C GLU A 36 -22.54 12.18 -5.13
N ASP A 37 -22.85 11.22 -4.25
CA ASP A 37 -21.83 10.58 -3.43
C ASP A 37 -21.06 9.53 -4.24
N ILE A 38 -19.74 9.52 -4.10
CA ILE A 38 -18.87 8.49 -4.67
C ILE A 38 -18.35 7.55 -3.59
N LEU A 39 -18.01 6.33 -4.01
CA LEU A 39 -17.26 5.38 -3.20
C LEU A 39 -15.79 5.44 -3.57
N ILE A 40 -14.94 5.28 -2.57
CA ILE A 40 -13.49 5.24 -2.74
C ILE A 40 -12.99 4.03 -1.97
N ASN A 41 -12.20 3.18 -2.64
CA ASN A 41 -11.63 1.98 -2.05
C ASN A 41 -10.12 1.95 -2.25
N VAL A 42 -9.42 1.40 -1.27
CA VAL A 42 -8.01 1.03 -1.37
C VAL A 42 -7.81 -0.32 -0.69
N ASP A 43 -7.05 -1.20 -1.33
CA ASP A 43 -6.58 -2.42 -0.69
C ASP A 43 -5.33 -2.11 0.13
N ILE A 44 -5.32 -2.60 1.36
CA ILE A 44 -4.18 -2.54 2.27
C ILE A 44 -3.54 -3.93 2.30
N ASP A 45 -2.22 -3.98 2.45
CA ASP A 45 -1.55 -5.24 2.71
C ASP A 45 -2.18 -5.95 3.93
N SER A 46 -2.42 -7.25 3.76
CA SER A 46 -3.16 -8.09 4.70
C SER A 46 -2.56 -8.14 6.11
N PHE A 47 -1.26 -7.84 6.25
CA PHE A 47 -0.57 -7.81 7.53
C PHE A 47 -0.81 -6.53 8.32
N SER A 48 -1.30 -5.47 7.67
CA SER A 48 -1.39 -4.13 8.24
C SER A 48 -2.83 -3.64 8.42
N VAL A 49 -3.84 -4.29 7.84
CA VAL A 49 -5.23 -3.77 7.84
C VAL A 49 -5.79 -3.50 9.26
N ASP A 50 -5.42 -4.31 10.25
CA ASP A 50 -5.91 -4.17 11.63
C ASP A 50 -5.10 -3.14 12.47
N SER A 51 -3.96 -2.69 11.97
CA SER A 51 -3.03 -1.78 12.66
C SER A 51 -2.69 -0.52 11.86
N CYS A 52 -3.35 -0.33 10.73
CA CYS A 52 -3.13 0.78 9.83
C CYS A 52 -4.31 1.74 9.92
N GLU A 53 -4.02 2.97 10.33
CA GLU A 53 -4.96 4.07 10.24
C GLU A 53 -4.72 4.74 8.89
N THR A 54 -5.75 4.80 8.03
CA THR A 54 -5.65 5.42 6.71
C THR A 54 -6.72 6.48 6.55
N MET A 55 -6.31 7.62 6.03
CA MET A 55 -7.16 8.75 5.70
C MET A 55 -7.01 9.13 4.24
N LEU A 56 -8.12 9.56 3.66
CA LEU A 56 -8.16 10.24 2.37
C LEU A 56 -8.00 11.74 2.63
N PHE A 57 -7.05 12.37 1.97
CA PHE A 57 -7.06 13.83 1.82
C PHE A 57 -7.53 14.18 0.40
N TYR A 58 -8.37 15.21 0.27
CA TYR A 58 -8.89 15.59 -1.04
C TYR A 58 -9.19 17.09 -1.16
N SER A 59 -9.18 17.56 -2.40
CA SER A 59 -9.59 18.90 -2.83
C SER A 59 -10.55 18.80 -4.01
N THR A 60 -11.57 19.65 -4.01
CA THR A 60 -12.55 19.79 -5.10
C THR A 60 -12.57 21.20 -5.69
N ASP A 61 -11.57 22.00 -5.33
CA ASP A 61 -11.46 23.42 -5.66
C ASP A 61 -10.07 23.77 -6.19
N ASP A 62 -9.45 22.84 -6.92
CA ASP A 62 -8.14 23.03 -7.58
C ASP A 62 -7.01 23.28 -6.56
N GLN A 63 -6.94 22.41 -5.54
CA GLN A 63 -5.96 22.43 -4.46
C GLN A 63 -5.98 23.71 -3.59
N GLN A 64 -7.09 24.47 -3.57
CA GLN A 64 -7.19 25.67 -2.73
C GLN A 64 -7.46 25.32 -1.27
N ASN A 65 -8.26 24.29 -1.03
CA ASN A 65 -8.52 23.75 0.31
C ASN A 65 -8.46 22.23 0.31
N TRP A 66 -7.90 21.66 1.38
CA TRP A 66 -7.81 20.22 1.60
C TRP A 66 -8.69 19.80 2.77
N THR A 67 -9.39 18.69 2.58
CA THR A 67 -10.24 18.06 3.60
C THR A 67 -9.81 16.61 3.78
N ASN A 68 -9.90 16.14 5.02
CA ASN A 68 -9.52 14.79 5.40
C ASN A 68 -10.75 13.95 5.77
N LEU A 69 -10.74 12.68 5.38
CA LEU A 69 -11.77 11.69 5.72
C LEU A 69 -11.12 10.37 6.13
N ASP A 70 -11.54 9.82 7.26
CA ASP A 70 -11.11 8.49 7.68
C ASP A 70 -11.65 7.44 6.71
N MET A 71 -10.82 6.43 6.42
CA MET A 71 -11.23 5.24 5.68
C MET A 71 -11.50 4.09 6.66
N GLN A 72 -12.56 3.33 6.42
CA GLN A 72 -13.01 2.26 7.31
C GLN A 72 -12.95 0.90 6.59
N PRO A 73 -12.59 -0.19 7.27
CA PRO A 73 -12.58 -1.50 6.63
C PRO A 73 -13.99 -1.95 6.24
N LEU A 74 -14.14 -2.52 5.03
CA LEU A 74 -15.43 -2.98 4.52
C LEU A 74 -15.92 -4.29 5.16
N PHE A 75 -15.00 -5.20 5.49
CA PHE A 75 -15.29 -6.54 6.05
C PHE A 75 -16.34 -7.36 5.25
N LEU A 76 -16.39 -7.18 3.92
CA LEU A 76 -17.25 -7.96 3.02
C LEU A 76 -16.45 -9.04 2.29
N PRO A 77 -17.05 -10.21 1.94
CA PRO A 77 -16.35 -11.22 1.14
C PRO A 77 -15.75 -10.61 -0.14
N GLY A 78 -14.46 -10.89 -0.39
CA GLY A 78 -13.68 -10.28 -1.48
C GLY A 78 -12.99 -8.95 -1.10
N PHE A 79 -13.43 -8.29 -0.03
CA PHE A 79 -12.97 -6.97 0.42
C PHE A 79 -12.39 -6.99 1.85
N MET A 80 -11.82 -8.12 2.26
CA MET A 80 -11.36 -8.32 3.65
C MET A 80 -10.24 -7.35 4.05
N ASN A 81 -9.40 -6.95 3.11
CA ASN A 81 -8.31 -6.00 3.33
C ASN A 81 -8.56 -4.65 2.65
N THR A 82 -9.81 -4.35 2.32
CA THR A 82 -10.18 -3.11 1.62
C THR A 82 -10.71 -2.10 2.61
N LEU A 83 -10.10 -0.92 2.62
CA LEU A 83 -10.65 0.26 3.30
C LEU A 83 -11.53 1.03 2.31
N SER A 84 -12.59 1.62 2.82
CA SER A 84 -13.54 2.40 2.03
C SER A 84 -13.98 3.66 2.74
N THR A 85 -14.28 4.68 1.96
CA THR A 85 -14.98 5.88 2.41
C THR A 85 -15.90 6.38 1.30
N SER A 86 -16.75 7.34 1.63
CA SER A 86 -17.66 7.97 0.68
C SER A 86 -17.70 9.47 0.88
N LEU A 87 -17.77 10.23 -0.22
CA LEU A 87 -17.89 11.68 -0.16
C LEU A 87 -18.75 12.20 -1.30
N GLY A 88 -19.41 13.34 -1.06
CA GLY A 88 -20.20 14.04 -2.06
C GLY A 88 -19.33 14.92 -2.96
N LEU A 89 -19.51 14.80 -4.27
CA LEU A 89 -18.79 15.60 -5.25
C LEU A 89 -19.51 16.92 -5.59
N PRO A 90 -18.77 17.96 -6.02
CA PRO A 90 -19.39 19.11 -6.66
C PRO A 90 -20.01 18.75 -8.02
N GLY A 91 -20.69 19.71 -8.65
CA GLY A 91 -21.29 19.51 -9.98
C GLY A 91 -20.30 19.51 -11.15
N SER A 92 -19.04 19.90 -10.92
CA SER A 92 -17.98 19.95 -11.93
C SER A 92 -16.65 20.31 -11.28
N GLY A 93 -15.54 20.07 -11.97
CA GLY A 93 -14.20 20.52 -11.55
C GLY A 93 -13.21 19.36 -11.54
N MET A 94 -12.00 19.67 -11.08
CA MET A 94 -10.98 18.65 -10.79
C MET A 94 -11.14 18.16 -9.36
N PHE A 95 -11.10 16.85 -9.21
CA PHE A 95 -11.02 16.16 -7.94
C PHE A 95 -9.58 15.67 -7.75
N HIS A 96 -8.89 16.26 -6.79
CA HIS A 96 -7.54 15.86 -6.38
C HIS A 96 -7.66 15.10 -5.08
N TYR A 97 -7.00 13.95 -4.97
CA TYR A 97 -7.11 13.13 -3.78
C TYR A 97 -5.92 12.20 -3.61
N GLY A 98 -5.61 11.86 -2.38
CA GLY A 98 -4.52 10.95 -2.05
C GLY A 98 -4.71 10.34 -0.67
N LEU A 99 -3.77 9.49 -0.29
CA LEU A 99 -3.82 8.74 0.95
C LEU A 99 -2.71 9.17 1.90
N GLN A 100 -3.03 9.17 3.19
CA GLN A 100 -2.04 9.12 4.25
C GLN A 100 -2.35 7.94 5.17
N SER A 101 -1.31 7.23 5.57
CA SER A 101 -1.43 6.10 6.48
C SER A 101 -0.40 6.18 7.59
N ASN A 102 -0.81 5.75 8.78
CA ASN A 102 0.08 5.49 9.90
C ASN A 102 0.06 3.99 10.20
N ILE A 103 1.25 3.39 10.30
CA ILE A 103 1.41 2.00 10.73
C ILE A 103 2.28 1.99 11.99
N SER A 104 1.73 1.45 13.07
CA SER A 104 2.52 1.10 14.25
C SER A 104 3.12 -0.30 14.07
N ALA A 105 4.44 -0.38 13.98
CA ALA A 105 5.15 -1.65 13.76
C ALA A 105 6.25 -1.89 14.80
N TRP A 106 6.46 -3.16 15.14
CA TRP A 106 7.65 -3.60 15.86
C TRP A 106 8.75 -3.93 14.87
N LEU A 107 9.84 -3.16 14.91
CA LEU A 107 11.05 -3.39 14.14
C LEU A 107 12.14 -3.91 15.08
N ASP A 108 12.31 -5.23 15.10
CA ASP A 108 13.16 -5.95 16.07
C ASP A 108 12.77 -5.66 17.53
N THR A 109 13.47 -4.75 18.20
CA THR A 109 13.20 -4.35 19.60
C THR A 109 12.59 -2.95 19.72
N LEU A 110 12.40 -2.25 18.61
CA LEU A 110 11.90 -0.89 18.55
C LEU A 110 10.43 -0.89 18.12
N PHE A 111 9.61 -0.11 18.82
CA PHE A 111 8.25 0.20 18.39
C PHE A 111 8.29 1.55 17.67
N LEU A 112 7.87 1.59 16.42
CA LEU A 112 7.93 2.78 15.59
C LEU A 112 6.58 3.00 14.91
N ASN A 113 6.19 4.27 14.79
CA ASN A 113 5.15 4.71 13.87
C ASN A 113 5.83 5.07 12.55
N VAL A 114 5.34 4.49 11.47
CA VAL A 114 5.82 4.77 10.11
C VAL A 114 4.66 5.40 9.37
N TYR A 115 4.91 6.56 8.79
CA TYR A 115 3.91 7.26 8.00
C TYR A 115 4.14 7.00 6.51
N LEU A 116 3.06 6.93 5.76
CA LEU A 116 3.07 6.87 4.31
C LEU A 116 2.19 8.02 3.85
N SER A 117 2.73 8.92 3.04
CA SER A 117 2.02 10.14 2.68
C SER A 117 2.19 10.44 1.20
N MET A 118 1.08 10.37 0.47
CA MET A 118 0.91 11.11 -0.79
C MET A 118 0.86 12.61 -0.50
N THR A 119 1.17 13.45 -1.48
CA THR A 119 1.25 14.90 -1.27
C THR A 119 0.61 15.69 -2.42
N PRO A 120 0.13 16.92 -2.15
CA PRO A 120 -0.26 17.86 -3.20
C PRO A 120 0.91 18.26 -4.10
N GLU A 121 0.59 18.73 -5.30
CA GLU A 121 1.58 19.17 -6.29
C GLU A 121 1.66 20.71 -6.35
N ASN A 122 2.86 21.24 -6.15
CA ASN A 122 3.22 22.63 -6.40
C ASN A 122 3.67 22.82 -7.86
N SER A 123 2.77 22.59 -8.82
CA SER A 123 3.07 22.59 -10.27
C SER A 123 3.58 23.93 -10.84
N SER A 124 3.52 25.00 -10.05
CA SER A 124 4.03 26.34 -10.40
C SER A 124 5.41 26.66 -9.83
N ASP A 125 6.08 25.68 -9.21
CA ASP A 125 7.41 25.80 -8.60
C ASP A 125 7.56 26.98 -7.64
N LEU A 126 6.51 27.28 -6.86
CA LEU A 126 6.52 28.43 -5.98
C LEU A 126 7.42 28.16 -4.76
N PHE A 127 8.33 29.08 -4.45
CA PHE A 127 9.15 29.05 -3.23
C PHE A 127 9.04 30.36 -2.44
N PRO A 128 8.76 30.34 -1.13
CA PRO A 128 8.41 29.15 -0.33
C PRO A 128 7.09 28.53 -0.83
N ALA A 129 6.99 27.21 -0.73
CA ALA A 129 5.79 26.48 -1.15
C ALA A 129 4.57 26.95 -0.32
N PRO A 130 3.49 27.41 -0.97
CA PRO A 130 2.25 27.77 -0.28
C PRO A 130 1.66 26.60 0.51
N ASP A 131 1.04 26.89 1.67
CA ASP A 131 0.45 25.86 2.54
C ASP A 131 -0.58 24.97 1.82
N ASN A 132 -1.31 25.50 0.84
CA ASN A 132 -2.31 24.74 0.09
C ASN A 132 -1.69 23.74 -0.92
N TYR A 133 -0.40 23.83 -1.19
CA TYR A 133 0.34 22.83 -1.97
C TYR A 133 1.16 21.90 -1.07
N MET A 134 0.98 21.96 0.25
CA MET A 134 1.73 21.15 1.21
C MET A 134 0.76 20.32 2.06
N ILE A 135 1.22 19.19 2.58
CA ILE A 135 0.52 18.44 3.63
C ILE A 135 1.49 18.03 4.73
N GLU A 136 0.99 17.95 5.97
CA GLU A 136 1.74 17.44 7.11
C GLU A 136 1.99 15.94 6.90
N LEU A 137 3.25 15.52 6.91
CA LEU A 137 3.70 14.19 6.49
C LEU A 137 3.58 13.14 7.59
N CYS A 138 3.72 13.56 8.84
CA CYS A 138 3.66 12.73 10.04
C CYS A 138 3.29 13.60 11.24
N GLN A 139 2.65 12.98 12.23
CA GLN A 139 2.40 13.63 13.52
C GLN A 139 3.69 13.62 14.36
N GLU A 140 4.06 14.79 14.89
CA GLU A 140 5.21 14.98 15.78
C GLU A 140 4.80 15.20 17.23
N GLU A 141 5.57 14.65 18.19
CA GLU A 141 5.36 14.92 19.61
C GLU A 141 6.06 16.23 20.00
N THR A 142 5.39 17.11 20.76
CA THR A 142 6.03 18.34 21.24
C THR A 142 6.70 18.12 22.60
N GLY A 143 7.95 18.53 22.74
CA GLY A 143 8.69 18.55 24.00
C GLY A 143 9.39 17.24 24.35
N ASP A 144 9.60 16.37 23.37
CA ASP A 144 10.42 15.17 23.45
C ASP A 144 11.88 15.41 23.04
N ASN A 145 12.19 16.62 22.59
CA ASN A 145 13.54 17.05 22.26
C ASN A 145 14.52 17.14 23.46
N THR A 146 15.81 17.19 23.16
CA THR A 146 16.85 17.73 24.05
C THR A 146 17.28 19.14 23.61
N GLY A 147 17.75 19.96 24.54
CA GLY A 147 18.23 21.31 24.23
C GLY A 147 17.13 22.38 24.26
N GLY A 148 17.22 23.36 23.33
CA GLY A 148 16.29 24.50 23.27
C GLY A 148 15.01 24.19 22.49
N SER A 149 13.95 24.95 22.74
CA SER A 149 12.65 24.85 22.04
C SER A 149 12.75 24.98 20.51
N PHE A 150 13.75 25.71 20.01
CA PHE A 150 14.00 25.85 18.57
C PHE A 150 14.58 24.57 17.92
N LEU A 151 14.89 23.54 18.70
CA LEU A 151 15.34 22.22 18.25
C LEU A 151 14.22 21.16 18.34
N ASP A 152 13.10 21.50 18.97
CA ASP A 152 11.89 20.68 19.15
C ASP A 152 11.00 20.86 17.92
N LEU A 153 11.06 19.91 16.99
CA LEU A 153 10.23 19.87 15.81
C LEU A 153 8.78 19.65 16.22
N THR A 154 7.85 20.26 15.50
CA THR A 154 6.42 20.16 15.83
C THR A 154 5.55 19.84 14.63
N GLU A 155 6.03 20.11 13.42
CA GLU A 155 5.36 19.75 12.19
C GLU A 155 6.42 19.51 11.10
N PHE A 156 6.17 18.53 10.24
CA PHE A 156 6.97 18.25 9.05
C PHE A 156 6.07 18.13 7.84
N TRP A 157 6.23 19.02 6.86
CA TRP A 157 5.37 19.10 5.68
C TRP A 157 6.13 18.79 4.40
N GLY A 158 5.45 18.23 3.40
CA GLY A 158 6.02 17.90 2.10
C GLY A 158 5.14 18.28 0.91
N SER A 159 5.78 18.48 -0.24
CA SER A 159 5.19 18.69 -1.56
C SER A 159 6.22 18.38 -2.65
N TYR A 160 5.78 18.37 -3.90
CA TYR A 160 6.62 18.16 -5.07
C TYR A 160 6.15 18.99 -6.26
N SER A 161 7.03 19.12 -7.25
CA SER A 161 6.73 19.47 -8.63
C SER A 161 7.44 18.47 -9.55
N ASP A 162 7.37 18.70 -10.87
CA ASP A 162 8.12 17.90 -11.85
C ASP A 162 9.64 17.89 -11.58
N ASP A 163 10.18 19.00 -11.08
CA ASP A 163 11.63 19.22 -10.96
C ASP A 163 12.11 19.38 -9.51
N THR A 164 11.23 19.58 -8.52
CA THR A 164 11.63 20.00 -7.16
C THR A 164 10.90 19.24 -6.06
N PHE A 165 11.62 18.86 -5.00
CA PHE A 165 11.01 18.47 -3.72
C PHE A 165 11.01 19.63 -2.74
N TYR A 166 9.88 19.81 -2.03
CA TYR A 166 9.69 20.88 -1.06
C TYR A 166 9.40 20.29 0.33
N PHE A 167 10.07 20.86 1.33
CA PHE A 167 9.91 20.47 2.73
C PHE A 167 9.79 21.70 3.62
N THR A 168 8.92 21.63 4.62
CA THR A 168 8.77 22.69 5.62
C THR A 168 8.84 22.09 7.02
N LEU A 169 9.66 22.71 7.87
CA LEU A 169 9.79 22.36 9.29
C LEU A 169 9.16 23.45 10.15
N ASN A 170 8.40 23.04 11.15
CA ASN A 170 7.98 23.88 12.27
C ASN A 170 8.68 23.44 13.56
N ASN A 171 8.84 24.34 14.52
CA ASN A 171 9.41 24.02 15.83
C ASN A 171 8.62 24.69 16.97
N ASN A 172 8.95 24.32 18.21
CA ASN A 172 8.28 24.82 19.41
C ASN A 172 8.75 26.22 19.85
N ASP A 173 9.32 27.02 18.95
CA ASP A 173 9.82 28.37 19.24
C ASP A 173 9.37 29.40 18.19
N THR A 174 9.74 29.20 16.92
CA THR A 174 9.64 30.05 15.72
C THR A 174 10.98 30.61 15.21
N GLU A 175 12.06 30.48 15.98
CA GLU A 175 13.42 30.85 15.56
C GLU A 175 14.21 29.63 15.05
N TRP A 176 15.16 29.87 14.14
CA TRP A 176 16.02 28.83 13.55
C TRP A 176 17.50 29.24 13.61
N PRO A 177 18.07 29.42 14.82
CA PRO A 177 19.46 29.86 14.99
C PRO A 177 20.44 28.80 14.47
N LEU A 178 21.55 29.22 13.87
CA LEU A 178 22.62 28.31 13.43
C LEU A 178 23.75 28.15 14.47
N TYR A 179 23.77 29.01 15.49
CA TYR A 179 24.74 29.04 16.58
C TYR A 179 24.26 30.01 17.69
N GLU A 180 24.79 29.89 18.90
CA GLU A 180 24.38 30.75 20.03
C GLU A 180 24.80 32.22 19.87
N THR A 181 26.09 32.46 19.65
CA THR A 181 26.65 33.83 19.72
C THR A 181 27.53 34.16 18.52
N PHE A 182 28.42 33.24 18.13
CA PHE A 182 29.39 33.48 17.08
C PHE A 182 29.51 32.28 16.14
N PRO A 183 29.53 32.48 14.81
CA PRO A 183 29.59 31.40 13.84
C PRO A 183 30.88 30.57 13.93
N PHE A 184 31.94 31.09 14.55
CA PHE A 184 33.22 30.39 14.70
C PHE A 184 33.37 29.67 16.06
N LEU A 185 32.35 29.69 16.92
CA LEU A 185 32.35 28.98 18.20
C LEU A 185 31.10 28.10 18.32
N PRO A 186 31.25 26.83 18.74
CA PRO A 186 30.12 25.99 19.08
C PRO A 186 29.39 26.49 20.35
N PRO A 187 28.14 26.07 20.58
CA PRO A 187 27.40 25.07 19.79
C PRO A 187 26.91 25.61 18.44
N TRP A 188 26.97 24.77 17.41
CA TRP A 188 26.31 24.99 16.13
C TRP A 188 25.05 24.14 16.05
N TYR A 189 24.00 24.69 15.47
CA TYR A 189 22.74 24.00 15.25
C TYR A 189 22.58 23.70 13.77
N VAL A 190 22.08 22.50 13.49
CA VAL A 190 21.92 21.99 12.13
C VAL A 190 20.51 21.42 12.01
N TYR A 191 19.83 21.80 10.93
CA TYR A 191 18.48 21.34 10.59
C TYR A 191 18.54 20.56 9.29
N ILE A 192 17.97 19.37 9.30
CA ILE A 192 18.22 18.37 8.26
C ILE A 192 16.90 17.73 7.85
N VAL A 193 16.72 17.57 6.55
CA VAL A 193 15.73 16.65 5.97
C VAL A 193 16.51 15.55 5.26
N GLY A 194 16.45 14.33 5.80
CA GLY A 194 17.07 13.14 5.24
C GLY A 194 16.24 12.55 4.11
N LEU A 195 16.90 11.97 3.10
CA LEU A 195 16.28 11.31 1.96
C LEU A 195 17.03 10.04 1.58
N ILE A 196 16.26 8.99 1.36
CA ILE A 196 16.73 7.69 0.92
C ILE A 196 15.83 7.22 -0.19
N ASN A 197 16.43 6.95 -1.35
CA ASN A 197 15.77 6.16 -2.37
C ASN A 197 15.82 4.69 -1.93
N PRO A 198 14.69 3.97 -1.82
CA PRO A 198 14.68 2.53 -1.57
C PRO A 198 15.61 1.67 -2.43
N GLU A 199 15.99 2.15 -3.62
CA GLU A 199 16.87 1.47 -4.57
C GLU A 199 18.34 1.97 -4.55
N THR A 200 18.74 2.76 -3.55
CA THR A 200 20.15 3.21 -3.33
C THR A 200 21.06 2.09 -2.80
N GLU A 201 22.38 2.31 -2.82
CA GLU A 201 23.34 1.47 -2.08
C GLU A 201 23.06 1.55 -0.57
N ASP A 202 23.10 0.40 0.13
CA ASP A 202 22.75 0.23 1.55
C ASP A 202 23.45 1.20 2.53
N SER A 203 24.59 1.79 2.14
CA SER A 203 25.37 2.70 2.99
C SER A 203 25.19 4.19 2.66
N VAL A 204 24.46 4.54 1.61
CA VAL A 204 24.39 5.91 1.09
C VAL A 204 23.05 6.55 1.39
N GLY A 205 23.09 7.80 1.85
CA GLY A 205 21.91 8.64 2.04
C GLY A 205 22.15 10.07 1.60
N PHE A 206 21.06 10.82 1.47
CA PHE A 206 21.05 12.18 0.98
C PHE A 206 20.36 13.09 2.01
N ALA A 207 20.67 14.39 1.98
CA ALA A 207 19.92 15.35 2.78
C ALA A 207 20.01 16.77 2.30
N LEU A 208 18.92 17.49 2.50
CA LEU A 208 18.94 18.94 2.55
C LEU A 208 19.43 19.35 3.95
N VAL A 209 20.42 20.22 4.00
CA VAL A 209 21.03 20.70 5.23
C VAL A 209 20.91 22.22 5.30
N TYR A 210 20.41 22.75 6.42
CA TYR A 210 20.46 24.16 6.77
C TYR A 210 21.44 24.36 7.93
N ALA A 211 22.59 24.97 7.62
CA ALA A 211 23.75 25.11 8.52
C ALA A 211 24.66 26.26 8.10
N ASP A 212 25.46 26.77 9.06
CA ASP A 212 26.61 27.64 8.79
C ASP A 212 27.75 27.33 9.78
N ILE A 213 28.52 26.29 9.46
CA ILE A 213 29.67 25.84 10.25
C ILE A 213 30.95 26.04 9.43
N PRO A 214 31.88 26.88 9.89
CA PRO A 214 33.13 27.13 9.19
C PRO A 214 34.04 25.90 9.24
N SER A 215 34.87 25.74 8.20
CA SER A 215 35.95 24.76 8.22
C SER A 215 36.99 25.12 9.29
N PHE A 216 37.49 24.14 10.04
CA PHE A 216 38.62 24.31 10.96
C PHE A 216 39.52 23.07 10.97
N ALA A 217 40.64 23.11 11.68
CA ALA A 217 41.65 22.05 11.62
C ALA A 217 41.07 20.66 11.96
N GLY A 218 40.92 19.81 10.94
CA GLY A 218 40.35 18.46 11.09
C GLY A 218 38.83 18.36 10.89
N TYR A 219 38.14 19.43 10.51
CA TYR A 219 36.72 19.44 10.19
C TYR A 219 36.46 20.24 8.89
N PRO A 220 35.83 19.64 7.85
CA PRO A 220 35.65 20.30 6.55
C PRO A 220 34.73 21.53 6.58
N GLY A 221 33.95 21.72 7.65
CA GLY A 221 32.83 22.65 7.67
C GLY A 221 31.55 21.97 7.20
N LEU A 222 30.42 22.63 7.44
CA LEU A 222 29.10 22.21 6.97
C LEU A 222 28.29 23.47 6.68
N GLN A 223 27.86 23.63 5.44
CA GLN A 223 27.15 24.80 4.98
C GLN A 223 25.77 24.39 4.48
N THR A 224 24.87 25.35 4.31
CA THR A 224 23.55 25.08 3.73
C THR A 224 23.70 24.51 2.31
N GLY A 225 23.04 23.39 2.00
CA GLY A 225 23.17 22.70 0.72
C GLY A 225 22.58 21.29 0.70
N LEU A 226 22.66 20.64 -0.47
CA LEU A 226 22.24 19.25 -0.67
C LEU A 226 23.47 18.36 -0.59
N TYR A 227 23.44 17.36 0.28
CA TYR A 227 24.59 16.50 0.58
C TYR A 227 24.26 15.04 0.33
N LYS A 228 25.29 14.31 -0.09
CA LYS A 228 25.38 12.86 -0.03
C LYS A 228 26.31 12.47 1.11
N GLY A 229 25.98 11.44 1.88
CA GLY A 229 26.89 10.83 2.85
C GLY A 229 26.89 9.32 2.84
N ASP A 230 28.02 8.74 3.24
CA ASP A 230 28.23 7.30 3.37
C ASP A 230 28.40 6.92 4.85
N ILE A 231 27.54 6.03 5.33
CA ILE A 231 27.49 5.59 6.73
C ILE A 231 28.69 4.69 7.08
N THR A 232 29.24 3.96 6.10
CA THR A 232 30.34 3.01 6.30
C THR A 232 31.62 3.71 6.72
N ASP A 233 31.95 4.82 6.06
CA ASP A 233 33.18 5.56 6.29
C ASP A 233 32.99 6.96 6.88
N SER A 234 31.73 7.38 7.08
CA SER A 234 31.36 8.69 7.60
C SER A 234 31.77 9.86 6.70
N SER A 235 31.96 9.62 5.40
CA SER A 235 32.23 10.68 4.42
C SER A 235 30.95 11.40 4.03
N TYR A 236 31.10 12.66 3.62
CA TYR A 236 30.01 13.44 3.05
C TYR A 236 30.53 14.41 2.00
N THR A 237 29.68 14.73 1.04
CA THR A 237 30.00 15.61 -0.08
C THR A 237 28.76 16.40 -0.44
N GLN A 238 28.92 17.71 -0.66
CA GLN A 238 27.86 18.52 -1.23
C GLN A 238 27.70 18.15 -2.71
N ILE A 239 26.49 17.81 -3.12
CA ILE A 239 26.15 17.44 -4.50
C ILE A 239 25.33 18.51 -5.21
N GLY A 240 24.67 19.40 -4.45
CA GLY A 240 23.80 20.43 -4.98
C GLY A 240 23.61 21.60 -4.01
N ASN A 241 22.90 22.61 -4.46
CA ASN A 241 22.40 23.68 -3.58
C ASN A 241 20.97 23.37 -3.16
N ILE A 242 20.51 24.00 -2.08
CA ILE A 242 19.09 24.01 -1.74
C ILE A 242 18.58 25.45 -1.72
N GLN A 243 17.29 25.63 -1.96
CA GLN A 243 16.61 26.84 -1.55
C GLN A 243 16.25 26.72 -0.06
N SER A 244 16.45 27.78 0.71
CA SER A 244 16.08 27.82 2.13
C SER A 244 15.58 29.20 2.52
N GLN A 245 14.47 29.29 3.25
CA GLN A 245 13.92 30.55 3.74
C GLN A 245 13.18 30.34 5.06
N ILE A 246 13.37 31.26 6.01
CA ILE A 246 12.52 31.36 7.20
C ILE A 246 11.39 32.34 6.90
N SER A 247 10.15 31.91 7.07
CA SER A 247 8.96 32.74 6.88
C SER A 247 7.87 32.35 7.88
N ASN A 248 7.26 33.35 8.53
CA ASN A 248 6.23 33.13 9.56
C ASN A 248 6.62 32.12 10.66
N GLY A 249 7.91 32.06 11.01
CA GLY A 249 8.42 31.14 12.03
C GLY A 249 8.71 29.71 11.54
N LYS A 250 8.43 29.39 10.28
CA LYS A 250 8.72 28.08 9.68
C LYS A 250 9.98 28.14 8.81
N LEU A 251 10.71 27.02 8.73
CA LEU A 251 11.86 26.85 7.84
C LEU A 251 11.42 26.08 6.58
N TYR A 252 11.44 26.75 5.44
CA TYR A 252 11.17 26.17 4.13
C TYR A 252 12.48 25.78 3.46
N MET A 253 12.53 24.58 2.90
CA MET A 253 13.67 24.00 2.21
C MET A 253 13.21 23.33 0.92
N ALA A 254 14.00 23.43 -0.15
CA ALA A 254 13.71 22.73 -1.41
C ALA A 254 14.98 22.31 -2.14
N CYS A 255 14.95 21.16 -2.80
CA CYS A 255 16.04 20.66 -3.63
C CYS A 255 15.56 20.26 -5.02
N ASP A 256 16.45 20.43 -5.99
CA ASP A 256 16.26 20.00 -7.37
C ASP A 256 16.38 18.45 -7.44
N ILE A 257 15.43 17.82 -8.11
CA ILE A 257 15.41 16.37 -8.34
C ILE A 257 16.59 15.97 -9.23
N ASP A 258 17.03 16.82 -10.16
CA ASP A 258 18.17 16.55 -11.04
C ASP A 258 19.48 16.46 -10.26
N ASP A 259 19.66 17.26 -9.19
CA ASP A 259 20.87 17.20 -8.35
C ASP A 259 20.97 15.82 -7.63
N LEU A 260 19.84 15.22 -7.27
CA LEU A 260 19.78 13.87 -6.69
C LEU A 260 20.02 12.79 -7.76
N THR A 261 19.24 12.81 -8.84
CA THR A 261 19.22 11.75 -9.85
C THR A 261 20.45 11.74 -10.75
N SER A 262 21.18 12.86 -10.83
CA SER A 262 22.49 12.93 -11.47
C SER A 262 23.59 12.20 -10.68
N ASP A 263 23.40 11.95 -9.39
CA ASP A 263 24.32 11.15 -8.60
C ASP A 263 24.12 9.65 -8.90
N PRO A 264 25.14 8.93 -9.39
CA PRO A 264 25.00 7.54 -9.80
C PRO A 264 24.66 6.59 -8.64
N GLN A 265 24.84 7.02 -7.38
CA GLN A 265 24.49 6.22 -6.20
C GLN A 265 23.06 6.47 -5.70
N PHE A 266 22.33 7.45 -6.23
CA PHE A 266 20.93 7.69 -5.82
C PHE A 266 19.98 6.57 -6.25
N GLY A 267 20.29 5.89 -7.36
CA GLY A 267 19.42 4.86 -7.95
C GLY A 267 18.41 5.45 -8.95
N PRO A 268 17.57 4.60 -9.56
CA PRO A 268 16.57 5.05 -10.53
C PRO A 268 15.52 5.96 -9.88
N TRP A 269 15.05 6.94 -10.65
CA TRP A 269 13.92 7.79 -10.27
C TRP A 269 13.03 8.07 -11.50
N PRO A 270 11.69 7.96 -11.38
CA PRO A 270 10.98 7.35 -10.26
C PRO A 270 11.42 5.89 -10.01
N ASN A 271 11.53 5.51 -8.75
CA ASN A 271 11.87 4.13 -8.37
C ASN A 271 10.63 3.22 -8.45
N ILE A 272 10.81 1.91 -8.34
CA ILE A 272 9.71 0.94 -8.48
C ILE A 272 8.63 1.05 -7.40
N TYR A 273 8.92 1.74 -6.28
CA TYR A 273 7.99 1.95 -5.18
C TYR A 273 7.25 3.29 -5.28
N GLY A 274 7.74 4.22 -6.11
CA GLY A 274 7.19 5.56 -6.27
C GLY A 274 7.37 6.47 -5.05
N CYS A 275 8.27 6.15 -4.13
CA CYS A 275 8.44 6.90 -2.88
C CYS A 275 9.91 7.08 -2.47
N LEU A 276 10.17 8.08 -1.62
CA LEU A 276 11.41 8.23 -0.88
C LEU A 276 11.17 7.99 0.61
N GLY A 277 12.14 7.38 1.28
CA GLY A 277 12.20 7.42 2.73
C GLY A 277 12.75 8.74 3.20
N ILE A 278 12.02 9.45 4.07
CA ILE A 278 12.44 10.74 4.61
C ILE A 278 12.20 10.82 6.13
N ASP A 279 12.99 11.67 6.78
CA ASP A 279 12.83 12.11 8.15
C ASP A 279 13.40 13.53 8.30
N ALA A 280 13.03 14.25 9.36
CA ALA A 280 13.67 15.50 9.72
C ALA A 280 14.37 15.37 11.07
N VAL A 281 15.53 15.99 11.21
CA VAL A 281 16.39 15.86 12.40
C VAL A 281 17.02 17.19 12.76
N THR A 282 17.07 17.50 14.06
CA THR A 282 17.83 18.65 14.58
C THR A 282 19.05 18.17 15.36
N VAL A 283 20.18 18.84 15.13
CA VAL A 283 21.49 18.42 15.67
C VAL A 283 22.24 19.58 16.27
N THR A 284 22.89 19.34 17.40
CA THR A 284 23.85 20.26 18.01
C THR A 284 25.26 19.71 17.80
N ILE A 285 26.13 20.48 17.14
CA ILE A 285 27.55 20.17 17.00
C ILE A 285 28.35 20.95 18.03
N ASN A 286 29.14 20.22 18.81
CA ASN A 286 29.91 20.70 19.97
C ASN A 286 31.37 20.23 19.90
N ILE A 287 32.20 20.58 20.89
CA ILE A 287 33.59 20.09 20.98
C ILE A 287 33.67 18.77 21.77
N ASN A 288 32.80 18.58 22.78
CA ASN A 288 32.75 17.39 23.64
C ASN A 288 31.42 17.28 24.43
N PRO A 289 30.52 16.33 24.12
CA PRO A 289 30.57 15.42 22.98
C PRO A 289 30.58 16.22 21.67
N LEU A 290 31.11 15.62 20.59
CA LEU A 290 31.28 16.33 19.31
C LEU A 290 29.93 16.65 18.64
N PHE A 291 28.89 15.86 18.94
CA PHE A 291 27.55 16.06 18.40
C PHE A 291 26.49 15.45 19.33
N GLU A 292 25.26 15.93 19.20
CA GLU A 292 24.05 15.46 19.87
C GLU A 292 22.88 15.57 18.88
N ILE A 293 22.10 14.49 18.73
CA ILE A 293 20.79 14.55 18.07
C ILE A 293 19.84 15.08 19.13
N ASN A 294 19.21 16.21 18.85
CA ASN A 294 18.31 16.85 19.78
C ASN A 294 16.89 16.34 19.60
N ASP A 295 16.49 16.15 18.34
CA ASP A 295 15.15 15.73 17.98
C ASP A 295 15.11 15.09 16.58
N SER A 296 14.09 14.27 16.32
CA SER A 296 13.85 13.63 15.02
C SER A 296 12.40 13.27 14.83
N THR A 297 11.88 13.51 13.62
CA THR A 297 10.52 13.09 13.28
C THR A 297 10.40 11.59 13.09
N PRO A 298 9.19 11.01 13.19
CA PRO A 298 8.92 9.68 12.68
C PRO A 298 9.35 9.55 11.20
N PRO A 299 9.80 8.36 10.78
CA PRO A 299 10.12 8.11 9.38
C PRO A 299 8.84 8.13 8.52
N VAL A 300 8.98 8.70 7.32
CA VAL A 300 7.90 8.81 6.33
C VAL A 300 8.33 8.16 5.01
N LEU A 301 7.47 7.34 4.43
CA LEU A 301 7.50 7.02 3.00
C LEU A 301 6.73 8.12 2.27
N PHE A 302 7.49 9.04 1.68
CA PHE A 302 6.99 10.18 0.94
C PHE A 302 6.72 9.79 -0.52
N TYR A 303 5.46 9.85 -0.91
CA TYR A 303 4.99 9.62 -2.27
C TYR A 303 4.72 11.00 -2.90
N PRO A 304 5.61 11.52 -3.77
CA PRO A 304 5.40 12.77 -4.50
C PRO A 304 4.40 12.54 -5.64
N THR A 305 3.15 12.23 -5.28
CA THR A 305 2.04 11.98 -6.18
C THR A 305 0.71 12.14 -5.43
N HIS A 306 -0.33 12.42 -6.19
CA HIS A 306 -1.74 12.27 -5.81
C HIS A 306 -2.53 11.88 -7.07
N GLU A 307 -3.79 11.51 -6.91
CA GLU A 307 -4.70 11.18 -8.01
C GLU A 307 -5.49 12.41 -8.45
N GLU A 308 -5.71 12.53 -9.77
CA GLU A 308 -6.49 13.61 -10.36
C GLU A 308 -7.52 13.09 -11.34
N ARG A 309 -8.77 13.49 -11.13
CA ARG A 309 -9.90 13.05 -11.96
C ARG A 309 -10.86 14.21 -12.23
N THR A 310 -11.35 14.33 -13.46
CA THR A 310 -12.37 15.34 -13.80
C THR A 310 -13.77 14.84 -13.46
N VAL A 311 -14.52 15.61 -12.68
CA VAL A 311 -15.92 15.29 -12.33
C VAL A 311 -16.80 15.31 -13.58
N GLY A 312 -17.66 14.29 -13.74
CA GLY A 312 -18.56 14.14 -14.87
C GLY A 312 -17.93 13.57 -16.14
N VAL A 313 -16.69 13.08 -16.07
CA VAL A 313 -16.03 12.33 -17.16
C VAL A 313 -15.98 10.86 -16.76
N ASN A 314 -16.69 10.01 -17.52
CA ASN A 314 -16.80 8.60 -17.24
C ASN A 314 -17.21 7.81 -18.50
N ALA A 315 -16.54 6.69 -18.76
CA ALA A 315 -16.91 5.72 -19.78
C ALA A 315 -17.70 4.56 -19.15
N PRO A 316 -18.73 4.01 -19.83
CA PRO A 316 -19.48 2.88 -19.29
C PRO A 316 -18.58 1.64 -19.13
N PRO A 317 -18.78 0.84 -18.07
CA PRO A 317 -18.08 -0.41 -17.91
C PRO A 317 -18.55 -1.43 -18.96
N THR A 318 -17.87 -2.56 -19.03
CA THR A 318 -18.24 -3.68 -19.89
C THR A 318 -18.24 -4.98 -19.10
N LEU A 319 -19.14 -5.87 -19.50
CA LEU A 319 -19.26 -7.21 -18.93
C LEU A 319 -18.89 -8.26 -19.99
N SER A 320 -18.17 -9.30 -19.56
CA SER A 320 -18.03 -10.51 -20.37
C SER A 320 -19.35 -11.27 -20.48
N GLU A 321 -19.38 -12.33 -21.28
CA GLU A 321 -20.45 -13.31 -21.18
C GLU A 321 -20.51 -13.87 -19.75
N LEU A 322 -21.71 -13.97 -19.19
CA LEU A 322 -21.99 -14.63 -17.94
C LEU A 322 -21.84 -16.14 -18.15
N LEU A 323 -20.82 -16.70 -17.51
CA LEU A 323 -20.54 -18.12 -17.55
C LEU A 323 -21.09 -18.77 -16.29
N TYR A 324 -21.50 -20.03 -16.42
CA TYR A 324 -21.82 -20.84 -15.26
C TYR A 324 -21.30 -22.26 -15.41
N SER A 325 -20.98 -22.86 -14.28
CA SER A 325 -20.65 -24.27 -14.16
C SER A 325 -21.54 -24.90 -13.08
N SER A 326 -21.95 -26.14 -13.31
CA SER A 326 -22.75 -26.89 -12.35
C SER A 326 -21.88 -27.89 -11.58
N ASP A 327 -22.01 -27.88 -10.26
CA ASP A 327 -21.71 -29.00 -9.37
C ASP A 327 -23.04 -29.56 -8.84
N ARG A 328 -23.06 -30.82 -8.34
CA ARG A 328 -24.27 -31.61 -8.06
C ARG A 328 -25.48 -30.83 -7.53
N ASP A 329 -25.26 -30.00 -6.50
CA ASP A 329 -26.32 -29.24 -5.85
C ASP A 329 -26.13 -27.73 -6.01
N SER A 330 -25.12 -27.26 -6.73
CA SER A 330 -24.79 -25.84 -6.82
C SER A 330 -24.42 -25.39 -8.23
N LEU A 331 -24.64 -24.11 -8.50
CA LEU A 331 -24.21 -23.44 -9.71
C LEU A 331 -23.25 -22.34 -9.32
N THR A 332 -22.06 -22.36 -9.90
CA THR A 332 -21.09 -21.28 -9.77
C THR A 332 -21.15 -20.44 -11.03
N PHE A 333 -21.51 -19.16 -10.85
CA PHE A 333 -21.53 -18.16 -11.90
C PHE A 333 -20.25 -17.34 -11.83
N SER A 334 -19.72 -16.99 -13.00
CA SER A 334 -18.50 -16.20 -13.15
C SER A 334 -18.68 -15.18 -14.28
N ILE A 335 -18.23 -13.96 -14.03
CA ILE A 335 -18.26 -12.87 -15.00
C ILE A 335 -17.04 -11.96 -14.83
N ILE A 336 -16.58 -11.34 -15.90
CA ILE A 336 -15.53 -10.32 -15.86
C ILE A 336 -16.19 -8.95 -15.99
N TYR A 337 -15.94 -8.08 -15.01
CA TYR A 337 -16.26 -6.66 -15.05
C TYR A 337 -15.01 -5.87 -15.43
N THR A 338 -15.08 -5.07 -16.49
CA THR A 338 -13.96 -4.23 -16.96
C THR A 338 -14.41 -2.79 -17.09
N ASP A 339 -13.68 -1.87 -16.50
CA ASP A 339 -13.95 -0.44 -16.54
C ASP A 339 -12.69 0.32 -16.96
N GLY A 340 -12.74 1.03 -18.09
CA GLY A 340 -11.56 1.68 -18.68
C GLY A 340 -11.00 2.83 -17.84
N ASP A 341 -11.83 3.43 -16.99
CA ASP A 341 -11.45 4.50 -16.06
C ASP A 341 -11.11 3.93 -14.67
N ASN A 342 -10.99 2.60 -14.56
CA ASN A 342 -10.73 1.89 -13.31
C ASN A 342 -11.80 2.12 -12.22
N ASN A 343 -13.05 2.36 -12.60
CA ASN A 343 -14.12 2.53 -11.62
C ASN A 343 -14.48 1.21 -10.93
N LEU A 344 -14.64 1.26 -9.62
CA LEU A 344 -15.15 0.13 -8.85
C LEU A 344 -16.67 -0.05 -9.06
N PRO A 345 -17.17 -1.30 -9.05
CA PRO A 345 -18.60 -1.54 -9.19
C PRO A 345 -19.35 -1.29 -7.86
N THR A 346 -20.23 -0.29 -7.87
CA THR A 346 -21.18 0.02 -6.79
C THR A 346 -22.31 -1.02 -6.70
N ILE A 347 -22.75 -1.56 -7.84
CA ILE A 347 -23.64 -2.72 -7.94
C ILE A 347 -22.85 -3.90 -8.54
N ARG A 348 -23.00 -5.08 -7.95
CA ARG A 348 -22.33 -6.33 -8.37
C ARG A 348 -23.15 -7.53 -7.93
N LYS A 349 -24.19 -7.86 -8.69
CA LYS A 349 -25.15 -8.91 -8.31
C LYS A 349 -25.51 -9.82 -9.46
N LEU A 350 -25.88 -11.04 -9.11
CA LEU A 350 -26.58 -11.98 -9.97
C LEU A 350 -28.08 -11.88 -9.67
N LEU A 351 -28.87 -11.59 -10.70
CA LEU A 351 -30.32 -11.68 -10.69
C LEU A 351 -30.73 -13.09 -11.14
N ILE A 352 -31.43 -13.81 -10.27
CA ILE A 352 -31.96 -15.15 -10.54
C ILE A 352 -33.47 -15.05 -10.72
N ASP A 353 -33.95 -15.60 -11.84
CA ASP A 353 -35.38 -15.64 -12.20
C ASP A 353 -36.07 -14.27 -11.95
N ASP A 354 -35.37 -13.20 -12.33
CA ASP A 354 -35.78 -11.79 -12.26
C ASP A 354 -36.15 -11.25 -10.87
N SER A 355 -35.84 -11.97 -9.79
CA SER A 355 -36.39 -11.65 -8.46
C SER A 355 -35.46 -11.89 -7.27
N VAL A 356 -34.52 -12.82 -7.36
CA VAL A 356 -33.57 -13.10 -6.28
C VAL A 356 -32.22 -12.48 -6.61
N GLU A 357 -31.75 -11.58 -5.75
CA GLU A 357 -30.46 -10.91 -5.90
C GLU A 357 -29.40 -11.59 -5.05
N ILE A 358 -28.32 -12.04 -5.68
CA ILE A 358 -27.17 -12.65 -5.00
C ILE A 358 -25.94 -11.79 -5.26
N PRO A 359 -25.26 -11.26 -4.22
CA PRO A 359 -24.01 -10.54 -4.41
C PRO A 359 -22.96 -11.40 -5.10
N MET A 360 -22.27 -10.84 -6.08
CA MET A 360 -21.10 -11.45 -6.68
C MET A 360 -19.83 -10.93 -5.98
N ILE A 361 -18.91 -11.84 -5.71
CA ILE A 361 -17.71 -11.63 -4.92
C ILE A 361 -16.52 -11.46 -5.88
N PRO A 362 -15.74 -10.37 -5.80
CA PRO A 362 -14.54 -10.21 -6.61
C PRO A 362 -13.46 -11.22 -6.22
N LEU A 363 -12.64 -11.62 -7.19
CA LEU A 363 -11.40 -12.36 -6.96
C LEU A 363 -10.17 -11.44 -6.85
N ASP A 364 -10.27 -10.23 -7.40
CA ASP A 364 -9.29 -9.14 -7.35
C ASP A 364 -9.99 -7.78 -7.56
N HIS A 365 -9.27 -6.66 -7.45
CA HIS A 365 -9.81 -5.31 -7.64
C HIS A 365 -9.17 -4.56 -8.82
N SER A 366 -8.68 -5.29 -9.83
CA SER A 366 -8.03 -4.69 -11.00
C SER A 366 -9.02 -4.40 -12.14
N TYR A 367 -9.85 -3.37 -11.95
CA TYR A 367 -11.01 -3.08 -12.81
C TYR A 367 -10.63 -2.61 -14.22
N ALA A 368 -9.53 -1.86 -14.37
CA ALA A 368 -9.00 -1.43 -15.68
C ALA A 368 -8.65 -2.59 -16.62
N SER A 369 -8.11 -3.69 -16.07
CA SER A 369 -7.73 -4.88 -16.83
C SER A 369 -8.82 -5.96 -16.87
N GLY A 370 -9.91 -5.76 -16.13
CA GLY A 370 -10.97 -6.74 -15.94
C GLY A 370 -10.78 -7.56 -14.67
N SER A 371 -11.75 -7.46 -13.76
CA SER A 371 -11.82 -8.24 -12.52
C SER A 371 -12.86 -9.34 -12.63
N VAL A 372 -12.52 -10.54 -12.16
CA VAL A 372 -13.45 -11.68 -12.13
C VAL A 372 -14.32 -11.60 -10.88
N PHE A 373 -15.63 -11.70 -11.06
CA PHE A 373 -16.61 -11.82 -10.00
C PHE A 373 -17.28 -13.20 -10.04
N GLU A 374 -17.46 -13.81 -8.87
CA GLU A 374 -18.07 -15.12 -8.74
C GLU A 374 -19.16 -15.16 -7.66
N CYS A 375 -20.16 -16.00 -7.87
CA CYS A 375 -21.05 -16.42 -6.78
C CYS A 375 -21.43 -17.88 -6.96
N THR A 376 -21.64 -18.59 -5.85
CA THR A 376 -22.13 -19.97 -5.86
C THR A 376 -23.47 -20.04 -5.16
N ILE A 377 -24.47 -20.59 -5.85
CA ILE A 377 -25.83 -20.76 -5.35
C ILE A 377 -26.21 -22.23 -5.34
N PRO A 378 -27.10 -22.69 -4.44
CA PRO A 378 -27.77 -23.96 -4.62
C PRO A 378 -28.55 -24.00 -5.94
N SER A 379 -28.41 -25.07 -6.71
CA SER A 379 -29.14 -25.35 -7.95
C SER A 379 -30.67 -25.31 -7.78
N THR A 380 -31.16 -25.52 -6.56
CA THR A 380 -32.59 -25.43 -6.21
C THR A 380 -33.12 -23.99 -6.13
N GLN A 381 -32.25 -22.98 -6.11
CA GLN A 381 -32.64 -21.57 -6.05
C GLN A 381 -32.95 -20.96 -7.42
N ILE A 382 -32.64 -21.66 -8.51
CA ILE A 382 -32.87 -21.19 -9.88
C ILE A 382 -33.75 -22.17 -10.64
N THR A 383 -34.68 -21.62 -11.41
CA THR A 383 -35.68 -22.39 -12.15
C THR A 383 -35.58 -22.20 -13.65
N SER A 384 -35.19 -21.01 -14.12
CA SER A 384 -35.08 -20.71 -15.54
C SER A 384 -33.78 -20.07 -15.95
N HIS A 385 -33.39 -18.95 -15.34
CA HIS A 385 -32.30 -18.14 -15.86
C HIS A 385 -31.64 -17.24 -14.83
N ALA A 386 -30.41 -16.83 -15.14
CA ALA A 386 -29.69 -15.82 -14.39
C ALA A 386 -29.14 -14.73 -15.30
N GLN A 387 -28.97 -13.54 -14.76
CA GLN A 387 -28.34 -12.40 -15.42
C GLN A 387 -27.53 -11.61 -14.38
N ALA A 388 -26.28 -11.32 -14.68
CA ALA A 388 -25.48 -10.41 -13.86
C ALA A 388 -25.83 -8.95 -14.19
N GLU A 389 -25.91 -8.12 -13.14
CA GLU A 389 -26.11 -6.68 -13.19
C GLU A 389 -25.01 -5.98 -12.38
N PHE A 390 -24.31 -5.07 -13.04
CA PHE A 390 -23.22 -4.30 -12.46
C PHE A 390 -23.44 -2.82 -12.70
N SER A 391 -22.88 -1.98 -11.84
CA SER A 391 -22.86 -0.53 -12.04
C SER A 391 -21.58 0.06 -11.49
N ASP A 392 -20.99 0.99 -12.22
CA ASP A 392 -19.87 1.84 -11.78
C ASP A 392 -20.34 3.03 -10.90
N GLY A 393 -21.64 3.21 -10.71
CA GLY A 393 -22.26 4.37 -10.05
C GLY A 393 -23.04 5.29 -11.00
N GLU A 394 -22.73 5.29 -12.30
CA GLU A 394 -23.44 6.09 -13.31
C GLU A 394 -24.22 5.20 -14.29
N TYR A 395 -23.53 4.21 -14.85
CA TYR A 395 -24.06 3.28 -15.84
C TYR A 395 -24.40 1.96 -15.17
N ILE A 396 -25.49 1.35 -15.62
CA ILE A 396 -25.89 0.00 -15.21
C ILE A 396 -25.77 -0.90 -16.43
N GLU A 397 -24.94 -1.91 -16.32
CA GLU A 397 -24.69 -2.89 -17.36
C GLU A 397 -25.24 -4.26 -16.95
N GLN A 398 -25.86 -4.92 -17.93
CA GLN A 398 -26.42 -6.25 -17.75
C GLN A 398 -25.78 -7.21 -18.75
N SER A 399 -25.40 -8.37 -18.23
CA SER A 399 -24.85 -9.46 -19.04
C SER A 399 -25.91 -10.12 -19.93
N ASN A 400 -25.49 -11.11 -20.74
CA ASN A 400 -26.42 -12.04 -21.38
C ASN A 400 -27.22 -12.84 -20.34
N ILE A 401 -28.42 -13.26 -20.75
CA ILE A 401 -29.22 -14.18 -19.94
C ILE A 401 -28.65 -15.60 -20.08
N ALA A 402 -28.24 -16.20 -18.97
CA ALA A 402 -27.84 -17.59 -18.88
C ALA A 402 -29.07 -18.47 -18.61
N TYR A 403 -29.57 -19.16 -19.65
CA TYR A 403 -30.68 -20.10 -19.51
C TYR A 403 -30.22 -21.46 -18.97
N ILE A 404 -30.82 -21.90 -17.88
CA ILE A 404 -30.52 -23.19 -17.26
C ILE A 404 -31.39 -24.27 -17.92
N THR A 405 -30.99 -24.73 -19.10
CA THR A 405 -31.80 -25.65 -19.92
C THR A 405 -31.79 -27.10 -19.42
N SER A 406 -30.85 -27.41 -18.53
CA SER A 406 -30.82 -28.57 -17.63
C SER A 406 -29.64 -28.34 -16.71
N VAL A 407 -29.81 -28.49 -15.40
CA VAL A 407 -28.67 -28.90 -14.57
C VAL A 407 -28.37 -30.31 -15.05
N ASP A 408 -27.52 -30.45 -16.07
CA ASP A 408 -27.07 -31.78 -16.46
C ASP A 408 -26.39 -32.30 -15.20
N PRO A 409 -26.90 -33.35 -14.54
CA PRO A 409 -26.19 -33.96 -13.45
C PRO A 409 -25.01 -34.67 -14.11
N GLN A 410 -23.97 -33.92 -14.47
CA GLN A 410 -22.63 -34.37 -14.18
C GLN A 410 -22.63 -34.54 -12.68
N VAL A 411 -23.03 -35.74 -12.25
CA VAL A 411 -23.02 -36.17 -10.88
C VAL A 411 -21.55 -36.16 -10.48
N HIS A 412 -21.00 -35.00 -10.15
CA HIS A 412 -19.73 -34.91 -9.45
C HIS A 412 -20.01 -35.53 -8.09
N THR A 413 -19.60 -36.78 -7.93
CA THR A 413 -19.72 -37.54 -6.69
C THR A 413 -18.94 -36.92 -5.53
N HIS A 414 -18.28 -35.78 -5.78
CA HIS A 414 -17.14 -35.24 -5.07
C HIS A 414 -17.03 -33.72 -5.23
N SER A 415 -16.94 -32.96 -4.13
CA SER A 415 -16.59 -31.51 -4.15
C SER A 415 -15.29 -31.27 -3.39
N LEU A 416 -14.51 -30.27 -3.80
CA LEU A 416 -13.25 -29.87 -3.15
C LEU A 416 -13.17 -28.35 -3.02
N MET A 417 -13.08 -27.88 -1.79
CA MET A 417 -12.87 -26.48 -1.42
C MET A 417 -11.55 -26.35 -0.67
N ILE A 418 -10.86 -25.25 -0.91
CA ILE A 418 -9.57 -24.92 -0.30
C ILE A 418 -9.71 -23.46 0.09
N TYR A 419 -9.82 -23.19 1.40
CA TYR A 419 -10.01 -21.84 1.89
C TYR A 419 -9.24 -21.61 3.19
N PRO A 420 -8.42 -20.54 3.28
CA PRO A 420 -8.12 -19.57 2.23
C PRO A 420 -7.28 -20.14 1.08
N ASN A 421 -7.43 -19.60 -0.13
CA ASN A 421 -6.60 -19.87 -1.31
C ASN A 421 -6.50 -18.57 -2.14
N PRO A 422 -5.37 -17.85 -2.15
CA PRO A 422 -4.04 -18.29 -1.73
C PRO A 422 -3.87 -18.64 -0.25
N VAL A 423 -2.99 -19.62 0.03
CA VAL A 423 -2.66 -20.15 1.35
C VAL A 423 -1.45 -19.40 1.88
N HIS A 424 -1.55 -18.79 3.06
CA HIS A 424 -0.41 -18.10 3.70
C HIS A 424 0.24 -18.94 4.81
N SER A 425 -0.47 -19.13 5.92
CA SER A 425 0.00 -19.94 7.07
C SER A 425 -0.68 -21.31 7.12
N HIS A 426 -1.98 -21.35 6.83
CA HIS A 426 -2.78 -22.56 6.80
C HIS A 426 -3.97 -22.42 5.85
N THR A 427 -4.56 -23.54 5.47
CA THR A 427 -5.80 -23.61 4.69
C THR A 427 -6.60 -24.83 5.10
N SER A 428 -7.92 -24.67 5.08
CA SER A 428 -8.85 -25.76 5.26
C SER A 428 -9.16 -26.39 3.90
N ILE A 429 -8.77 -27.65 3.73
CA ILE A 429 -9.09 -28.46 2.55
C ILE A 429 -10.35 -29.26 2.88
N ASN A 430 -11.48 -28.80 2.37
CA ASN A 430 -12.79 -29.39 2.60
C ASN A 430 -13.21 -30.22 1.38
N PHE A 431 -13.32 -31.53 1.57
CA PHE A 431 -13.75 -32.49 0.56
C PHE A 431 -15.10 -33.07 0.95
N SER A 432 -16.04 -33.20 0.02
CA SER A 432 -17.31 -33.89 0.24
C SER A 432 -17.46 -35.02 -0.75
N THR A 433 -17.94 -36.19 -0.32
CA THR A 433 -18.26 -37.31 -1.22
C THR A 433 -19.60 -37.95 -0.90
N ARG A 434 -20.32 -38.39 -1.94
CA ARG A 434 -21.52 -39.24 -1.81
C ARG A 434 -21.24 -40.72 -2.12
N GLU A 435 -20.00 -41.09 -2.37
CA GLU A 435 -19.57 -42.47 -2.56
C GLU A 435 -18.89 -43.01 -1.31
N GLN A 436 -18.98 -44.32 -1.09
CA GLN A 436 -18.13 -44.96 -0.11
C GLN A 436 -16.72 -45.10 -0.72
N LEU A 437 -15.74 -44.46 -0.11
CA LEU A 437 -14.34 -44.50 -0.55
C LEU A 437 -13.60 -45.58 0.22
N VAL A 438 -12.62 -46.23 -0.39
CA VAL A 438 -11.91 -47.35 0.25
C VAL A 438 -10.66 -46.85 0.98
N GLU A 439 -9.88 -46.01 0.32
CA GLU A 439 -8.63 -45.43 0.84
C GLU A 439 -8.45 -44.01 0.29
N PRO A 440 -9.28 -43.04 0.74
CA PRO A 440 -9.23 -41.67 0.27
C PRO A 440 -7.98 -40.91 0.78
N ARG A 441 -7.22 -40.30 -0.13
CA ARG A 441 -6.03 -39.50 0.16
C ARG A 441 -6.10 -38.12 -0.48
N ILE A 442 -5.81 -37.08 0.30
CA ILE A 442 -5.49 -35.75 -0.20
C ILE A 442 -3.99 -35.73 -0.51
N VAL A 443 -3.62 -35.33 -1.72
CA VAL A 443 -2.25 -35.32 -2.24
C VAL A 443 -1.96 -33.97 -2.85
N ILE A 444 -0.98 -33.26 -2.31
CA ILE A 444 -0.52 -31.98 -2.83
C ILE A 444 0.70 -32.23 -3.72
N THR A 445 0.67 -31.70 -4.93
CA THR A 445 1.72 -31.84 -5.93
C THR A 445 2.20 -30.48 -6.41
N ASN A 446 3.49 -30.35 -6.73
CA ASN A 446 4.00 -29.16 -7.42
C ASN A 446 3.68 -29.23 -8.93
N ILE A 447 3.99 -28.16 -9.67
CA ILE A 447 3.77 -28.08 -11.14
C ILE A 447 4.53 -29.16 -11.95
N LYS A 448 5.55 -29.80 -11.37
CA LYS A 448 6.27 -30.93 -12.00
C LYS A 448 5.59 -32.27 -11.73
N GLY A 449 4.45 -32.29 -11.04
CA GLY A 449 3.72 -33.50 -10.65
C GLY A 449 4.35 -34.25 -9.46
N GLN A 450 5.34 -33.66 -8.78
CA GLN A 450 5.98 -34.32 -7.64
C GLN A 450 5.11 -34.17 -6.39
N ILE A 451 4.90 -35.27 -5.66
CA ILE A 451 4.15 -35.26 -4.39
C ILE A 451 4.98 -34.57 -3.31
N VAL A 452 4.45 -33.45 -2.82
CA VAL A 452 5.07 -32.62 -1.77
C VAL A 452 4.42 -32.85 -0.40
N ALA A 453 3.13 -33.16 -0.35
CA ALA A 453 2.43 -33.55 0.88
C ALA A 453 1.31 -34.58 0.56
N SER A 454 0.97 -35.42 1.54
CA SER A 454 -0.11 -36.41 1.41
C SER A 454 -0.74 -36.68 2.76
N HIS A 455 -2.06 -36.80 2.80
CA HIS A 455 -2.85 -37.07 3.99
C HIS A 455 -3.93 -38.12 3.71
N LEU A 456 -3.99 -39.17 4.54
CA LEU A 456 -5.02 -40.21 4.45
C LEU A 456 -6.26 -39.79 5.26
N LEU A 457 -7.42 -39.73 4.62
CA LEU A 457 -8.68 -39.43 5.30
C LEU A 457 -9.14 -40.68 6.06
N LYS A 458 -9.44 -40.53 7.36
CA LYS A 458 -9.76 -41.65 8.26
C LYS A 458 -11.17 -42.20 8.11
N GLN A 459 -12.07 -41.44 7.50
CA GLN A 459 -13.46 -41.81 7.32
C GLN A 459 -13.70 -42.18 5.85
N THR A 460 -14.48 -43.25 5.64
CA THR A 460 -14.66 -43.91 4.34
C THR A 460 -16.12 -43.90 3.86
N GLU A 461 -17.04 -43.50 4.74
CA GLU A 461 -18.47 -43.35 4.43
C GLU A 461 -18.74 -42.01 3.74
N SER A 462 -19.84 -41.91 3.01
CA SER A 462 -20.29 -40.65 2.39
C SER A 462 -20.43 -39.54 3.44
N GLY A 463 -19.93 -38.35 3.14
CA GLY A 463 -19.94 -37.22 4.07
C GLY A 463 -18.93 -36.13 3.69
N GLU A 464 -18.73 -35.21 4.62
CA GLU A 464 -17.77 -34.10 4.51
C GLU A 464 -16.51 -34.40 5.34
N PHE A 465 -15.37 -34.04 4.79
CA PHE A 465 -14.04 -34.21 5.37
C PHE A 465 -13.34 -32.87 5.35
N SER A 466 -12.78 -32.48 6.48
CA SER A 466 -11.96 -31.29 6.59
C SER A 466 -10.54 -31.68 6.99
N TYR A 467 -9.57 -31.16 6.27
CA TYR A 467 -8.14 -31.33 6.55
C TYR A 467 -7.46 -29.96 6.58
N GLU A 468 -6.93 -29.61 7.75
CA GLU A 468 -6.10 -28.41 7.93
C GLU A 468 -4.68 -28.66 7.44
N TRP A 469 -4.25 -27.88 6.45
CA TRP A 469 -2.90 -27.93 5.90
C TRP A 469 -2.15 -26.63 6.17
N ASN A 470 -0.95 -26.73 6.72
CA ASN A 470 -0.12 -25.61 7.18
C ASN A 470 1.03 -25.24 6.21
N GLY A 471 0.92 -25.61 4.93
CA GLY A 471 1.95 -25.30 3.93
C GLY A 471 3.27 -26.07 4.11
N MET A 472 3.28 -27.14 4.92
CA MET A 472 4.48 -27.97 5.15
C MET A 472 4.52 -29.16 4.19
N GLY A 473 5.74 -29.51 3.77
CA GLY A 473 6.04 -30.70 2.98
C GLY A 473 6.14 -31.97 3.82
N LYS A 474 6.28 -33.11 3.16
CA LYS A 474 6.43 -34.44 3.76
C LYS A 474 7.66 -34.61 4.68
N ASP A 475 8.66 -33.75 4.52
CA ASP A 475 9.88 -33.67 5.32
C ASP A 475 9.72 -32.76 6.54
N GLY A 476 8.53 -32.17 6.75
CA GLY A 476 8.26 -31.19 7.80
C GLY A 476 8.83 -29.81 7.48
N MET A 477 9.40 -29.61 6.29
CA MET A 477 9.95 -28.33 5.88
C MET A 477 8.88 -27.45 5.22
N PRO A 478 9.00 -26.12 5.34
CA PRO A 478 8.17 -25.20 4.60
C PRO A 478 8.38 -25.35 3.08
N LEU A 479 7.28 -25.55 2.34
CA LEU A 479 7.29 -25.45 0.88
C LEU A 479 7.44 -23.99 0.39
N ALA A 480 8.01 -23.82 -0.80
CA ALA A 480 8.18 -22.51 -1.43
C ALA A 480 6.85 -21.92 -1.92
N SER A 481 6.76 -20.59 -1.98
CA SER A 481 5.63 -19.88 -2.59
C SER A 481 5.48 -20.29 -4.06
N GLY A 482 4.24 -20.44 -4.53
CA GLY A 482 3.95 -20.80 -5.92
C GLY A 482 2.68 -21.62 -6.11
N LEU A 483 2.49 -22.08 -7.34
CA LEU A 483 1.34 -22.89 -7.74
C LEU A 483 1.54 -24.37 -7.41
N TYR A 484 0.52 -24.95 -6.78
CA TYR A 484 0.38 -26.36 -6.47
C TYR A 484 -0.97 -26.89 -6.96
N LEU A 485 -1.10 -28.22 -7.01
CA LEU A 485 -2.36 -28.91 -7.25
C LEU A 485 -2.69 -29.75 -6.02
N CYS A 486 -3.88 -29.54 -5.47
CA CYS A 486 -4.47 -30.38 -4.44
C CYS A 486 -5.36 -31.42 -5.12
N ASN A 487 -4.96 -32.67 -5.04
CA ASN A 487 -5.64 -33.82 -5.65
C ASN A 487 -6.26 -34.69 -4.57
N VAL A 488 -7.46 -35.22 -4.81
CA VAL A 488 -8.04 -36.29 -4.00
C VAL A 488 -7.99 -37.58 -4.81
N TYR A 489 -7.49 -38.66 -4.22
CA TYR A 489 -7.52 -40.00 -4.81
C TYR A 489 -8.28 -40.96 -3.90
N ASP A 490 -8.89 -41.99 -4.48
CA ASP A 490 -9.30 -43.20 -3.78
C ASP A 490 -8.50 -44.38 -4.36
N LYS A 491 -7.65 -45.00 -3.54
CA LYS A 491 -6.56 -45.87 -4.02
C LYS A 491 -5.72 -45.15 -5.08
N ASP A 492 -5.72 -45.64 -6.32
CA ASP A 492 -5.00 -45.06 -7.46
C ASP A 492 -5.88 -44.24 -8.41
N LYS A 493 -7.19 -44.17 -8.16
CA LYS A 493 -8.13 -43.41 -8.99
C LYS A 493 -8.14 -41.94 -8.53
N LEU A 494 -7.82 -41.02 -9.44
CA LEU A 494 -8.01 -39.59 -9.19
C LEU A 494 -9.51 -39.29 -9.14
N ILE A 495 -9.93 -38.60 -8.09
CA ILE A 495 -11.31 -38.26 -7.78
C ILE A 495 -11.62 -36.82 -8.19
N THR A 496 -10.81 -35.88 -7.74
CA THR A 496 -10.93 -34.45 -8.08
C THR A 496 -9.59 -33.74 -7.88
N SER A 497 -9.44 -32.56 -8.48
CA SER A 497 -8.24 -31.74 -8.42
C SER A 497 -8.61 -30.26 -8.40
N LYS A 498 -7.92 -29.46 -7.59
CA LYS A 498 -8.08 -28.00 -7.53
C LYS A 498 -6.73 -27.31 -7.43
N LYS A 499 -6.61 -26.15 -8.07
CA LYS A 499 -5.44 -25.29 -7.94
C LYS A 499 -5.32 -24.80 -6.51
N LEU A 500 -4.11 -24.83 -5.98
CA LEU A 500 -3.75 -24.31 -4.68
C LEU A 500 -2.58 -23.35 -4.90
N ILE A 501 -2.69 -22.12 -4.43
CA ILE A 501 -1.61 -21.14 -4.48
C ILE A 501 -1.08 -21.02 -3.06
N LEU A 502 0.22 -21.18 -2.85
CA LEU A 502 0.88 -20.96 -1.56
C LEU A 502 1.68 -19.67 -1.64
N MET A 503 1.48 -18.75 -0.70
CA MET A 503 2.19 -17.47 -0.59
C MET A 503 2.76 -17.34 0.81
N ARG A 504 4.06 -17.62 0.94
CA ARG A 504 4.84 -17.38 2.15
C ARG A 504 5.63 -16.08 2.06
#